data_AF-A0A2K9BQ90-F1
#
_entry.id   AF-A0A2K9BQ90-F1
#
_cell.length_a   1.000
_cell.length_b   1.000
_cell.length_c   1.000
_cell.angle_alpha   90.00
_cell.angle_beta   90.00
_cell.angle_gamma   90.00
#
_symmetry.space_group_name_H-M   'P 1'
#
loop_
_entity.id
_entity.type
_entity.pdbx_description
1 polymer ?
#
loop_
_entity_poly.entity_id
_entity_poly.type
_entity_poly.pdbx_seq_one_letter_code
_entity_poly.pdbx_strand_id
1 'polypeptide(L)'
;MQRRDIELDASPALLHVRRSAKEVSENGHKVSILGETKTPNSKRDIEVPAPLAGKIREHLATYVDKKPTALLFTGVRTRGTIGDYD
;
A
#
# COMPACT_ATOMS: atom_id res chain seq x y z
N MET A 1 1.43 0.56 -1.69
CA MET A 1 1.12 1.14 -0.37
C MET A 1 1.62 0.17 0.69
N GLN A 2 2.29 0.68 1.72
CA GLN A 2 2.95 -0.10 2.76
C GLN A 2 2.40 0.26 4.14
N ARG A 3 2.66 -0.58 5.15
CA ARG A 3 2.18 -0.36 6.52
C ARG A 3 2.55 1.02 7.08
N ARG A 4 3.78 1.50 6.82
CA ARG A 4 4.24 2.84 7.24
C ARG A 4 3.45 4.00 6.65
N ASP A 5 2.68 3.76 5.59
CA ASP A 5 1.93 4.81 4.89
C ASP A 5 0.59 5.09 5.62
N ILE A 6 0.30 4.40 6.73
CA ILE A 6 -0.96 4.51 7.49
C ILE A 6 -0.67 4.87 8.95
N GLU A 7 -1.29 5.96 9.42
CA GLU A 7 -1.26 6.42 10.81
C GLU A 7 -2.68 6.48 11.38
N LEU A 8 -3.14 5.40 12.02
CA LEU A 8 -4.52 5.32 12.54
C LEU A 8 -4.71 5.86 13.96
N ASP A 9 -3.60 6.10 14.68
CA ASP A 9 -3.62 6.58 16.06
C ASP A 9 -3.35 8.09 16.16
N ALA A 10 -3.08 8.73 15.02
CA ALA A 10 -3.04 10.19 14.89
C ALA A 10 -4.47 10.77 14.89
N SER A 11 -4.61 12.06 15.21
CA SER A 11 -5.87 12.80 15.12
C SER A 11 -5.70 14.04 14.24
N PRO A 12 -6.21 14.05 13.01
CA PRO A 12 -6.98 12.96 12.36
C PRO A 12 -6.09 11.76 11.98
N ALA A 13 -6.70 10.60 11.75
CA ALA A 13 -5.99 9.45 11.18
C ALA A 13 -5.56 9.78 9.74
N LEU A 14 -4.35 9.40 9.35
CA LEU A 14 -3.75 9.80 8.08
C LEU A 14 -3.36 8.60 7.20
N LEU A 15 -3.54 8.79 5.89
CA LEU A 15 -3.00 7.96 4.83
C LEU A 15 -2.00 8.80 4.00
N HIS A 16 -0.75 8.39 4.01
CA HIS A 16 0.33 9.02 3.26
C HIS A 16 0.46 8.38 1.87
N VAL A 17 0.04 9.09 0.83
CA VAL A 17 0.36 8.69 -0.54
C VAL A 17 1.79 9.15 -0.82
N ARG A 18 2.75 8.21 -0.86
CA ARG A 18 4.18 8.52 -1.07
C ARG A 18 4.82 7.77 -2.23
N ARG A 19 4.23 6.65 -2.66
CA ARG A 19 4.79 5.70 -3.63
C ARG A 19 3.70 5.12 -4.51
N SER A 20 4.05 4.72 -5.72
CA SER A 20 3.15 4.01 -6.64
C SER A 20 3.70 2.63 -6.98
N ALA A 21 2.82 1.62 -6.99
CA ALA A 21 3.16 0.36 -7.62
C ALA A 21 3.16 0.55 -9.14
N LYS A 22 4.17 0.01 -9.82
CA LYS A 22 4.30 0.05 -11.27
C LYS A 22 4.61 -1.35 -11.76
N GLU A 23 3.90 -1.81 -12.78
CA GLU A 23 4.28 -3.02 -13.50
C GLU A 23 5.44 -2.72 -14.45
N VAL A 24 6.44 -3.57 -14.40
CA VAL A 24 7.57 -3.59 -15.32
C VAL A 24 7.70 -4.98 -15.93
N SER A 25 8.14 -5.06 -17.17
CA SER A 25 8.51 -6.33 -17.78
C SER A 25 9.94 -6.67 -17.38
N GLU A 26 10.13 -7.80 -16.72
CA GLU A 26 11.45 -8.33 -16.33
C GLU A 26 11.54 -9.78 -16.83
N ASN A 27 12.54 -10.07 -17.67
CA ASN A 27 12.75 -11.40 -18.27
C ASN A 27 11.53 -11.98 -19.01
N GLY A 28 10.65 -11.13 -19.57
CA GLY A 28 9.41 -11.56 -20.25
C GLY A 28 8.20 -11.74 -19.33
N HIS A 29 8.37 -11.51 -18.02
CA HIS A 29 7.31 -11.59 -17.02
C HIS A 29 6.91 -10.19 -16.53
N LYS A 30 5.62 -9.97 -16.26
CA LYS A 30 5.16 -8.73 -15.60
C LYS A 30 5.46 -8.84 -14.11
N VAL A 31 6.30 -7.95 -13.60
CA VAL A 31 6.64 -7.84 -12.18
C VAL A 31 6.18 -6.48 -11.69
N SER A 32 5.48 -6.45 -10.56
CA SER A 32 5.02 -5.19 -9.96
C SER A 32 6.06 -4.68 -8.96
N ILE A 33 6.75 -3.60 -9.30
CA ILE A 33 7.77 -2.96 -8.46
C ILE A 33 7.19 -1.73 -7.75
N LEU A 34 7.67 -1.45 -6.53
CA LEU A 34 7.31 -0.23 -5.82
C LEU A 34 8.24 0.90 -6.25
N GLY A 35 7.73 1.84 -7.06
CA GLY A 35 8.47 3.00 -7.53
C GLY A 35 8.14 4.28 -6.75
N GLU A 36 8.98 5.31 -6.92
CA GLU A 36 8.61 6.67 -6.53
C GLU A 36 7.38 7.14 -7.30
N THR A 37 6.59 8.04 -6.71
CA THR A 37 5.47 8.67 -7.44
C THR A 37 5.99 9.45 -8.63
N LYS A 38 5.30 9.35 -9.79
CA LYS A 38 5.69 10.00 -11.06
C LYS A 38 5.98 11.51 -10.95
N THR A 39 5.39 12.22 -9.99
CA THR A 39 5.66 13.65 -9.72
C THR A 39 5.65 13.92 -8.20
N PRO A 40 6.40 14.93 -7.70
CA PRO A 40 6.36 15.33 -6.29
C PRO A 40 4.94 15.70 -5.82
N ASN A 41 4.14 16.29 -6.71
CA ASN A 41 2.76 16.70 -6.44
C ASN A 41 1.77 15.52 -6.26
N SER A 42 2.21 14.30 -6.60
CA SER A 42 1.42 13.09 -6.35
C SER A 42 1.51 12.63 -4.89
N LYS A 43 2.45 13.19 -4.11
CA LYS A 43 2.57 12.94 -2.67
C LYS A 43 1.54 13.79 -1.94
N ARG A 44 0.66 13.16 -1.17
CA ARG A 44 -0.39 13.85 -0.41
C ARG A 44 -0.77 13.08 0.84
N ASP A 45 -1.36 13.79 1.78
CA ASP A 45 -1.95 13.22 2.98
C ASP A 45 -3.47 13.25 2.85
N ILE A 46 -4.08 12.13 3.20
CA ILE A 46 -5.52 11.94 3.14
C ILE A 46 -5.99 11.66 4.56
N GLU A 47 -6.92 12.47 5.05
CA GLU A 47 -7.61 12.17 6.30
C GLU A 47 -8.48 10.93 6.12
N VAL A 48 -8.34 9.98 7.03
CA VAL A 48 -9.11 8.75 7.05
C VAL A 48 -10.34 8.96 7.93
N PRO A 49 -11.56 8.89 7.39
CA PRO A 49 -12.78 9.01 8.18
C PRO A 49 -12.84 7.91 9.26
N ALA A 50 -13.35 8.23 10.45
CA ALA A 50 -13.42 7.30 11.58
C ALA A 50 -14.07 5.92 11.25
N PRO A 51 -15.17 5.84 10.45
CA PRO A 51 -15.73 4.54 10.06
C PRO A 51 -14.78 3.69 9.22
N LEU A 52 -13.91 4.33 8.42
CA LEU A 52 -12.93 3.66 7.57
C LEU A 52 -11.70 3.24 8.37
N ALA A 53 -11.30 4.02 9.38
CA ALA A 53 -10.16 3.71 10.25
C ALA A 53 -10.33 2.35 10.95
N GLY A 54 -11.55 2.02 11.40
CA GLY A 54 -11.86 0.71 11.97
C GLY A 54 -11.60 -0.45 11.01
N LYS A 55 -12.10 -0.34 9.77
CA LYS A 55 -11.89 -1.35 8.71
C LYS A 55 -10.42 -1.49 8.31
N ILE A 56 -9.69 -0.39 8.24
CA ILE A 56 -8.24 -0.43 7.94
C ILE A 56 -7.51 -1.12 9.09
N ARG A 57 -7.85 -0.84 10.35
CA ARG A 57 -7.24 -1.50 11.53
C ARG A 57 -7.44 -3.01 11.49
N GLU A 58 -8.66 -3.47 11.18
CA GLU A 58 -8.98 -4.90 11.02
C GLU A 58 -8.15 -5.54 9.89
N HIS A 59 -8.09 -4.90 8.72
CA HIS A 59 -7.30 -5.38 7.59
C HIS A 59 -5.81 -5.49 7.94
N LEU A 60 -5.25 -4.48 8.60
CA LEU A 60 -3.85 -4.45 9.06
C LEU A 60 -3.51 -5.54 10.06
N ALA A 61 -4.48 -5.96 10.88
CA ALA A 61 -4.30 -7.01 11.88
C ALA A 61 -4.38 -8.41 11.25
N THR A 62 -5.27 -8.59 10.27
CA THR A 62 -5.57 -9.90 9.68
C THR A 62 -4.60 -10.27 8.54
N TYR A 63 -4.23 -9.30 7.69
CA TYR A 63 -3.59 -9.61 6.40
C TYR A 63 -2.20 -9.01 6.21
N VAL A 64 -1.72 -8.14 7.09
CA VAL A 64 -0.50 -7.36 6.88
C VAL A 64 0.54 -7.65 7.96
N ASP A 65 1.77 -7.98 7.54
CA ASP A 65 2.91 -8.12 8.45
C ASP A 65 3.15 -6.80 9.24
N LYS A 66 3.68 -6.90 10.45
CA LYS A 66 4.00 -5.76 11.33
C LYS A 66 5.17 -4.91 10.81
N LYS A 67 5.96 -5.41 9.87
CA LYS A 67 7.08 -4.67 9.27
C LYS A 67 6.59 -3.38 8.58
N PRO A 68 7.28 -2.23 8.75
CA PRO A 68 6.91 -0.97 8.09
C PRO A 68 6.86 -1.07 6.55
N THR A 69 7.65 -1.97 5.98
CA THR A 69 7.75 -2.21 4.53
C THR A 69 6.70 -3.19 3.99
N ALA A 70 5.89 -3.82 4.85
CA ALA A 70 4.87 -4.78 4.44
C ALA A 70 3.85 -4.12 3.51
N LEU A 71 3.52 -4.79 2.40
CA LEU A 71 2.52 -4.34 1.45
C LEU A 71 1.12 -4.54 2.04
N LEU A 72 0.26 -3.53 1.88
CA LEU A 72 -1.10 -3.56 2.42
C LEU A 72 -2.03 -4.45 1.60
N PHE A 73 -1.83 -4.47 0.28
CA PHE A 73 -2.59 -5.29 -0.64
C PHE A 73 -1.61 -6.19 -1.38
N THR A 74 -1.84 -7.49 -1.30
CA THR A 74 -0.98 -8.49 -1.92
C THR A 74 -1.81 -9.48 -2.74
N GLY A 75 -1.22 -10.04 -3.78
CA GLY A 75 -1.83 -11.11 -4.56
C GLY A 75 -2.01 -12.36 -3.72
N VAL A 76 -3.15 -13.02 -3.92
CA VAL A 76 -3.62 -14.19 -3.14
C VAL A 76 -2.59 -15.33 -3.09
N ARG A 77 -1.72 -15.43 -4.10
CA ARG A 77 -0.73 -16.51 -4.24
C ARG A 77 0.70 -16.15 -3.82
N THR A 78 1.11 -14.89 -3.94
CA THR A 78 2.54 -14.52 -3.86
C THR A 78 2.92 -13.74 -2.60
N ARG A 79 1.94 -13.19 -1.85
CA ARG A 79 2.18 -12.14 -0.84
C ARG A 79 2.98 -10.94 -1.40
N GLY A 80 3.08 -10.82 -2.72
CA GLY A 80 3.66 -9.70 -3.46
C GLY A 80 2.58 -8.78 -4.02
N THR A 81 2.97 -7.69 -4.67
CA THR A 81 2.08 -6.75 -5.37
C THR A 81 1.23 -7.47 -6.44
N ILE A 82 -0.05 -7.09 -6.56
CA ILE A 82 -0.98 -7.67 -7.53
C ILE A 82 -0.59 -7.22 -8.95
N GLY A 83 -0.20 -8.16 -9.81
CA GLY A 83 0.14 -7.95 -11.23
C GLY A 83 0.09 -9.21 -12.11
N ASP A 84 -0.13 -10.40 -11.53
CA ASP A 84 -0.28 -11.63 -12.30
C ASP A 84 -1.75 -11.87 -12.65
N TYR A 85 -2.11 -11.57 -13.90
CA TYR A 85 -3.11 -12.33 -14.66
C TYR A 85 -2.59 -12.47 -16.10
N ASP A 86 -2.56 -13.72 -16.56
CA ASP A 86 -2.39 -14.15 -17.95
C ASP A 86 -3.62 -13.74 -18.79
#